data_AF-W2BZW7-F1
#
_entry.id   AF-W2BZW7-F1
#
_cell.length_a   1.000
_cell.length_b   1.000
_cell.length_c   1.000
_cell.angle_alpha   90.00
_cell.angle_beta   90.00
_cell.angle_gamma   90.00
#
_symmetry.space_group_name_H-M   'P 1'
#
loop_
_entity.id
_entity.type
_entity.pdbx_description
1 polymer ?
#
loop_
_entity_poly.entity_id
_entity_poly.type
_entity_poly.pdbx_seq_one_letter_code
_entity_poly.pdbx_strand_id
1 'polypeptide(L)'
;MIKKFRKAMAFIGMSIVMSMMTSTPVLAIDYTAENSLTSLAQYGSGDNIVFVSPDKVIKDTYWADLEPGSVSKEYNKTCYGVFPKYVLKPSETALKEWAITSSEGGIPRYFPSSGITETAAGMGITDKTAFYRLGYLVGGDNYPGLSPNDPIPDNKNPFGFEEKDLLTQEEIKDPTKLTVYADIKKKGASNSTEIGEYKHGEPLDLEFSMDASWFKRFIMGHTLDLLRADYMSDQNVQDFYNDREGAIDSQIVYTIDIPKEVDVKDPSATLTGLDGFDVTTEVKDNADYKTLVVNIRLNEEKQAQPELWEDTVKKLKKIDTSAIKISVAGLSVSSTAKPESNVTLRGTVSGYFEWVLGKRLYAKSAARTRATDPSSEERHTHLYFVAKQGDKGRDSGAPEDKPNLISYTFKVKNKSDNSTVTFINGSKTHAVVKVETGKSIDSDALTDESMPKKPIKKGCKFKEWNTGKDGKGTKFTGSTVVNGDMTVYAVYTKKSIEKPDDKKPDTGDGTNLTLYVVLLVLSAMSFIVAGFRNRGKEN
;
A
#
# COMPACT_ATOMS: atom_id res chain seq x y z
N MET A 1 3.57 5.25 -41.31
CA MET A 1 2.14 5.49 -41.64
C MET A 1 1.37 4.37 -40.98
N ILE A 2 0.51 4.48 -39.97
CA ILE A 2 -0.33 5.55 -39.42
C ILE A 2 -0.42 5.32 -37.90
N LYS A 3 -0.35 6.41 -37.14
CA LYS A 3 -0.60 6.53 -35.70
C LYS A 3 -2.07 6.22 -35.37
N LYS A 4 -2.36 5.78 -34.13
CA LYS A 4 -3.18 6.52 -33.14
C LYS A 4 -3.52 5.60 -31.95
N PHE A 5 -3.01 5.92 -30.76
CA PHE A 5 -3.77 6.53 -29.66
C PHE A 5 -4.97 5.69 -29.19
N ARG A 6 -4.85 5.05 -28.03
CA ARG A 6 -5.98 4.90 -27.10
C ARG A 6 -5.67 5.69 -25.83
N LYS A 7 -6.24 6.89 -25.79
CA LYS A 7 -6.55 7.68 -24.59
C LYS A 7 -7.46 6.83 -23.70
N ALA A 8 -7.23 6.75 -22.39
CA ALA A 8 -7.64 7.71 -21.37
C ALA A 8 -9.16 8.02 -21.39
N MET A 9 -9.77 7.84 -20.20
CA MET A 9 -11.12 8.18 -19.74
C MET A 9 -12.27 7.18 -19.96
N ALA A 10 -12.76 6.63 -18.84
CA ALA A 10 -14.08 6.99 -18.33
C ALA A 10 -14.12 6.77 -16.79
N PHE A 11 -13.59 7.74 -16.05
CA PHE A 11 -13.99 8.01 -14.67
C PHE A 11 -15.27 8.85 -14.76
N ILE A 12 -16.45 8.23 -14.69
CA ILE A 12 -17.72 8.89 -14.35
C ILE A 12 -18.58 7.85 -13.63
N GLY A 13 -18.87 8.13 -12.37
CA GLY A 13 -19.74 7.28 -11.55
C GLY A 13 -19.65 7.51 -10.05
N MET A 14 -19.12 8.65 -9.57
CA MET A 14 -19.39 9.08 -8.21
C MET A 14 -20.84 9.56 -8.17
N SER A 15 -21.76 8.60 -8.07
CA SER A 15 -23.14 8.90 -7.71
C SER A 15 -23.09 9.36 -6.26
N ILE A 16 -23.20 10.67 -6.09
CA ILE A 16 -23.67 11.26 -4.85
C ILE A 16 -25.06 10.66 -4.63
N VAL A 17 -25.14 9.59 -3.84
CA VAL A 17 -26.40 9.22 -3.19
C VAL A 17 -26.59 10.28 -2.11
N MET A 18 -27.13 11.42 -2.53
CA MET A 18 -27.74 12.37 -1.61
C MET A 18 -28.99 11.65 -1.09
N SER A 19 -28.83 10.85 -0.03
CA SER A 19 -29.98 10.32 0.68
C SER A 19 -30.76 11.55 1.12
N MET A 20 -31.95 11.76 0.55
CA MET A 20 -32.93 12.67 1.11
C MET A 20 -33.19 12.19 2.54
N MET A 21 -32.53 12.79 3.52
CA MET A 21 -32.94 12.71 4.92
C MET A 21 -34.24 13.50 5.00
N THR A 22 -35.34 12.81 4.74
CA THR A 22 -36.62 13.27 5.28
C THR A 22 -36.44 13.27 6.79
N SER A 23 -36.51 14.46 7.39
CA SER A 23 -36.38 14.66 8.83
C SER A 23 -37.60 14.05 9.53
N THR A 24 -37.61 12.73 9.59
CA THR A 24 -38.30 12.00 10.63
C THR A 24 -37.51 12.24 11.92
N PRO A 25 -38.17 12.37 13.09
CA PRO A 25 -37.45 12.39 14.35
C PRO A 25 -36.62 11.12 14.41
N VAL A 26 -35.29 11.26 14.42
CA VAL A 26 -34.35 10.14 14.53
C VAL A 26 -34.65 9.47 15.86
N LEU A 27 -35.46 8.41 15.84
CA LEU A 27 -35.49 7.46 16.93
C LEU A 27 -34.06 6.93 17.04
N ALA A 28 -33.44 7.09 18.20
CA ALA A 28 -32.14 6.50 18.47
C ALA A 28 -32.25 4.99 18.19
N ILE A 29 -31.46 4.48 17.25
CA ILE A 29 -31.42 3.05 16.98
C ILE A 29 -30.78 2.38 18.20
N ASP A 30 -31.52 1.51 18.87
CA ASP A 30 -30.96 0.64 19.89
C ASP A 30 -30.21 -0.51 19.22
N TYR A 31 -28.90 -0.57 19.42
CA TYR A 31 -28.03 -1.62 18.89
C TYR A 31 -28.10 -2.85 19.80
N THR A 32 -28.54 -3.98 19.23
CA THR A 32 -28.74 -5.26 19.92
C THR A 32 -28.10 -6.39 19.12
N ALA A 33 -28.03 -7.59 19.71
CA ALA A 33 -27.53 -8.79 19.01
C ALA A 33 -28.35 -9.16 17.75
N GLU A 34 -29.61 -8.71 17.63
CA GLU A 34 -30.46 -9.07 16.48
C GLU A 34 -30.18 -8.20 15.24
N ASN A 35 -29.77 -6.94 15.45
CA ASN A 35 -29.61 -5.92 14.40
C ASN A 35 -28.17 -5.41 14.25
N SER A 36 -27.20 -5.98 14.96
CA SER A 36 -25.81 -5.54 14.93
C SER A 36 -24.87 -6.62 14.39
N LEU A 37 -23.85 -6.20 13.64
CA LEU A 37 -22.70 -7.01 13.30
C LEU A 37 -21.74 -7.09 14.49
N THR A 38 -20.90 -8.11 14.52
CA THR A 38 -19.91 -8.34 15.58
C THR A 38 -18.87 -7.22 15.69
N SER A 39 -18.69 -6.39 14.64
CA SER A 39 -17.86 -5.19 14.72
C SER A 39 -18.38 -4.15 15.71
N LEU A 40 -19.65 -4.23 16.12
CA LEU A 40 -20.23 -3.39 17.17
C LEU A 40 -20.16 -4.00 18.58
N ALA A 41 -19.66 -5.23 18.70
CA ALA A 41 -19.56 -5.90 20.00
C ALA A 41 -18.48 -5.25 20.87
N GLN A 42 -18.80 -5.00 22.13
CA GLN A 42 -17.89 -4.45 23.14
C GLN A 42 -18.17 -5.11 24.50
N TYR A 43 -17.24 -5.00 25.45
CA TYR A 43 -17.51 -5.37 26.83
C TYR A 43 -18.45 -4.36 27.49
N GLY A 44 -19.50 -4.86 28.13
CA GLY A 44 -20.39 -4.12 29.01
C GLY A 44 -19.89 -4.16 30.46
N SER A 45 -20.82 -4.31 31.41
CA SER A 45 -20.46 -4.58 32.81
C SER A 45 -20.01 -6.03 32.99
N GLY A 46 -18.78 -6.23 33.45
CA GLY A 46 -18.14 -7.56 33.53
C GLY A 46 -17.81 -8.12 32.14
N ASP A 47 -17.91 -9.44 31.98
CA ASP A 47 -17.59 -10.13 30.70
C ASP A 47 -18.77 -10.17 29.71
N ASN A 48 -19.86 -9.43 29.98
CA ASN A 48 -21.04 -9.42 29.13
C ASN A 48 -20.77 -8.65 27.84
N ILE A 49 -21.21 -9.21 26.71
CA ILE A 49 -21.13 -8.54 25.41
C ILE A 49 -22.32 -7.62 25.22
N VAL A 50 -22.05 -6.36 24.88
CA VAL A 50 -23.04 -5.37 24.47
C VAL A 50 -22.75 -4.88 23.06
N PHE A 51 -23.77 -4.37 22.37
CA PHE A 51 -23.62 -3.78 21.05
C PHE A 51 -23.77 -2.26 21.16
N VAL A 52 -22.81 -1.52 20.61
CA VAL A 52 -22.74 -0.05 20.74
C VAL A 52 -22.88 0.64 19.39
N SER A 53 -23.03 1.96 19.40
CA SER A 53 -23.16 2.71 18.14
C SER A 53 -21.89 2.64 17.29
N PRO A 54 -22.02 2.69 15.95
CA PRO A 54 -20.89 2.82 15.02
C PRO A 54 -19.95 3.97 15.39
N ASP A 55 -20.47 5.13 15.78
CA ASP A 55 -19.67 6.29 16.18
C ASP A 55 -18.75 5.99 17.37
N LYS A 56 -19.24 5.22 18.35
CA LYS A 56 -18.41 4.80 19.48
C LYS A 56 -17.28 3.88 19.02
N VAL A 57 -17.60 2.89 18.19
CA VAL A 57 -16.57 1.96 17.67
C VAL A 57 -15.54 2.70 16.82
N ILE A 58 -15.97 3.57 15.90
CA ILE A 58 -15.07 4.37 15.06
C ILE A 58 -14.12 5.20 15.94
N LYS A 59 -14.63 5.79 17.01
CA LYS A 59 -13.81 6.56 17.97
C LYS A 59 -12.80 5.68 18.71
N ASP A 60 -13.23 4.51 19.17
CA ASP A 60 -12.40 3.62 19.98
C ASP A 60 -11.35 2.87 19.13
N THR A 61 -11.66 2.57 17.87
CA THR A 61 -10.75 1.97 16.88
C THR A 61 -9.93 3.03 16.14
N TYR A 62 -9.30 3.95 16.88
CA TYR A 62 -8.59 5.13 16.34
C TYR A 62 -7.42 4.80 15.37
N TRP A 63 -6.96 3.55 15.34
CA TRP A 63 -5.88 3.08 14.47
C TRP A 63 -6.34 2.74 13.05
N ALA A 64 -7.65 2.80 12.76
CA ALA A 64 -8.20 2.47 11.46
C ALA A 64 -9.17 3.55 10.95
N ASP A 65 -9.32 3.64 9.63
CA ASP A 65 -10.35 4.47 8.99
C ASP A 65 -11.60 3.62 8.78
N LEU A 66 -12.56 3.79 9.69
CA LEU A 66 -13.82 3.06 9.67
C LEU A 66 -14.98 4.00 9.29
N GLU A 67 -16.00 3.41 8.67
CA GLU A 67 -17.26 4.08 8.38
C GLU A 67 -18.46 3.20 8.75
N PRO A 68 -19.60 3.79 9.14
CA PRO A 68 -20.81 3.03 9.39
C PRO A 68 -21.29 2.38 8.08
N GLY A 69 -21.82 1.17 8.20
CA GLY A 69 -22.42 0.46 7.08
C GLY A 69 -23.44 -0.56 7.55
N SER A 70 -24.02 -1.26 6.58
CA SER A 70 -25.02 -2.28 6.88
C SER A 70 -25.03 -3.38 5.84
N VAL A 71 -25.46 -4.57 6.26
CA VAL A 71 -25.74 -5.70 5.38
C VAL A 71 -27.21 -6.08 5.53
N SER A 72 -27.88 -6.33 4.40
CA SER A 72 -29.23 -6.88 4.38
C SER A 72 -29.19 -8.40 4.46
N LYS A 73 -29.90 -8.98 5.43
CA LYS A 73 -30.14 -10.43 5.54
C LYS A 73 -31.16 -10.89 4.51
N GLU A 74 -31.22 -12.20 4.31
CA GLU A 74 -32.42 -12.86 3.82
C GLU A 74 -33.61 -12.48 4.74
N TYR A 75 -34.81 -12.28 4.19
CA TYR A 75 -36.01 -11.77 4.89
C TYR A 75 -36.02 -10.27 5.27
N ASN A 76 -35.27 -9.41 4.59
CA ASN A 76 -35.33 -7.93 4.73
C ASN A 76 -34.94 -7.35 6.11
N LYS A 77 -34.21 -8.10 6.96
CA LYS A 77 -33.65 -7.56 8.20
C LYS A 77 -32.27 -6.94 7.95
N THR A 78 -32.08 -5.68 8.32
CA THR A 78 -30.79 -4.97 8.19
C THR A 78 -29.95 -5.14 9.45
N CYS A 79 -28.67 -5.47 9.28
CA CYS A 79 -27.68 -5.45 10.36
C CYS A 79 -26.69 -4.32 10.16
N TYR A 80 -26.42 -3.57 11.23
CA TYR A 80 -25.54 -2.41 11.23
C TYR A 80 -24.16 -2.78 11.76
N GLY A 81 -23.12 -2.14 11.23
CA GLY A 81 -21.76 -2.30 11.70
C GLY A 81 -20.86 -1.19 11.22
N VAL A 82 -19.56 -1.41 11.38
CA VAL A 82 -18.51 -0.56 10.83
C VAL A 82 -17.65 -1.35 9.86
N PHE A 83 -17.18 -0.68 8.80
CA PHE A 83 -16.37 -1.27 7.74
C PHE A 83 -15.15 -0.39 7.46
N PRO A 84 -14.01 -0.95 7.03
CA PRO A 84 -12.87 -0.14 6.61
C PRO A 84 -13.22 0.69 5.36
N LYS A 85 -12.98 2.00 5.42
CA LYS A 85 -13.44 3.00 4.44
C LYS A 85 -13.01 2.75 2.99
N TYR A 86 -11.83 2.16 2.80
CA TYR A 86 -11.23 1.97 1.47
C TYR A 86 -11.33 0.52 0.96
N VAL A 87 -11.95 -0.35 1.74
CA VAL A 87 -12.15 -1.76 1.42
C VAL A 87 -13.54 -1.94 0.82
N LEU A 88 -13.66 -2.79 -0.20
CA LEU A 88 -14.94 -3.11 -0.81
C LEU A 88 -15.88 -3.72 0.22
N LYS A 89 -17.11 -3.22 0.26
CA LYS A 89 -18.18 -3.78 1.06
C LYS A 89 -18.68 -5.08 0.43
N PRO A 90 -19.36 -5.96 1.18
CA PRO A 90 -19.96 -7.19 0.64
C PRO A 90 -20.81 -6.98 -0.63
N SER A 91 -21.48 -5.82 -0.76
CA SER A 91 -22.29 -5.47 -1.95
C SER A 91 -21.46 -5.07 -3.19
N GLU A 92 -20.15 -4.93 -3.04
CA GLU A 92 -19.22 -4.41 -4.04
C GLU A 92 -18.19 -5.46 -4.48
N THR A 93 -18.07 -6.56 -3.73
CA THR A 93 -17.13 -7.64 -4.01
C THR A 93 -17.50 -8.43 -5.27
N ALA A 94 -16.59 -9.31 -5.71
CA ALA A 94 -16.90 -10.22 -6.81
C ALA A 94 -17.95 -11.29 -6.43
N LEU A 95 -18.17 -11.52 -5.13
CA LEU A 95 -19.11 -12.51 -4.60
C LEU A 95 -20.47 -11.92 -4.18
N LYS A 96 -20.72 -10.63 -4.43
CA LYS A 96 -21.96 -9.92 -4.07
C LYS A 96 -23.28 -10.56 -4.53
N GLU A 97 -23.25 -11.39 -5.57
CA GLU A 97 -24.42 -12.09 -6.12
C GLU A 97 -24.84 -13.30 -5.26
N TRP A 98 -23.94 -13.81 -4.42
CA TRP A 98 -24.23 -14.84 -3.42
C TRP A 98 -24.72 -14.15 -2.15
N ALA A 99 -25.95 -14.44 -1.75
CA ALA A 99 -26.52 -13.85 -0.55
C ALA A 99 -25.73 -14.31 0.68
N ILE A 100 -25.56 -13.41 1.66
CA ILE A 100 -24.99 -13.80 2.95
C ILE A 100 -26.15 -14.23 3.84
N THR A 101 -26.33 -15.53 3.97
CA THR A 101 -27.47 -16.14 4.63
C THR A 101 -27.25 -16.26 6.14
N SER A 102 -28.32 -16.07 6.91
CA SER A 102 -28.36 -16.38 8.35
C SER A 102 -29.72 -16.99 8.63
N SER A 103 -29.80 -18.12 9.36
CA SER A 103 -31.11 -18.63 9.75
C SER A 103 -31.85 -17.59 10.59
N GLU A 104 -33.17 -17.60 10.46
CA GLU A 104 -34.08 -16.64 11.08
C GLU A 104 -33.71 -16.30 12.54
N GLY A 105 -33.45 -15.01 12.81
CA GLY A 105 -33.43 -14.45 14.17
C GLY A 105 -32.09 -14.12 14.83
N GLY A 106 -30.92 -14.43 14.24
CA GLY A 106 -29.60 -14.20 14.88
C GLY A 106 -28.67 -13.21 14.15
N ILE A 107 -27.51 -12.86 14.74
CA ILE A 107 -26.39 -12.16 14.07
C ILE A 107 -26.10 -12.86 12.73
N PRO A 108 -25.79 -12.15 11.62
CA PRO A 108 -25.32 -12.78 10.40
C PRO A 108 -24.21 -13.78 10.70
N ARG A 109 -24.51 -15.07 10.60
CA ARG A 109 -23.51 -16.12 10.78
C ARG A 109 -22.46 -15.88 9.68
N TYR A 110 -21.18 -16.01 10.02
CA TYR A 110 -20.07 -15.90 9.06
C TYR A 110 -19.62 -14.46 8.66
N PHE A 111 -19.64 -13.51 9.61
CA PHE A 111 -19.01 -12.18 9.47
C PHE A 111 -17.98 -11.88 10.58
N PRO A 112 -16.86 -12.61 10.62
CA PRO A 112 -15.80 -12.30 11.57
C PRO A 112 -15.12 -10.96 11.22
N SER A 113 -14.85 -10.17 12.25
CA SER A 113 -14.14 -8.90 12.20
C SER A 113 -12.94 -8.92 13.15
N SER A 114 -11.74 -8.91 12.58
CA SER A 114 -10.48 -8.93 13.32
C SER A 114 -9.97 -7.50 13.55
N GLY A 115 -9.49 -7.24 14.77
CA GLY A 115 -8.81 -5.99 15.11
C GLY A 115 -9.72 -4.77 15.30
N ILE A 116 -11.06 -4.91 15.26
CA ILE A 116 -12.02 -3.82 15.53
C ILE A 116 -12.51 -3.86 16.98
N THR A 117 -12.98 -5.02 17.43
CA THR A 117 -13.46 -5.25 18.80
C THR A 117 -12.39 -5.93 19.66
N GLU A 118 -12.42 -5.64 20.96
CA GLU A 118 -11.57 -6.30 21.97
C GLU A 118 -12.19 -7.61 22.48
N THR A 119 -13.37 -7.98 21.98
CA THR A 119 -14.10 -9.16 22.44
C THR A 119 -13.88 -10.34 21.51
N ALA A 120 -13.95 -11.56 22.06
CA ALA A 120 -13.94 -12.79 21.28
C ALA A 120 -15.11 -12.87 20.26
N ALA A 121 -16.19 -12.10 20.47
CA ALA A 121 -17.32 -12.04 19.56
C ALA A 121 -16.94 -11.50 18.18
N GLY A 122 -15.86 -10.71 18.06
CA GLY A 122 -15.32 -10.24 16.77
C GLY A 122 -15.03 -11.39 15.81
N MET A 123 -14.43 -12.46 16.30
CA MET A 123 -14.10 -13.66 15.50
C MET A 123 -15.25 -14.67 15.46
N GLY A 124 -16.44 -14.29 15.92
CA GLY A 124 -17.63 -15.14 15.95
C GLY A 124 -18.08 -15.51 14.54
N ILE A 125 -17.69 -16.70 14.09
CA ILE A 125 -18.33 -17.41 12.97
C ILE A 125 -19.45 -18.35 13.45
N THR A 126 -19.45 -18.69 14.75
CA THR A 126 -20.37 -19.60 15.45
C THR A 126 -20.55 -19.19 16.93
N ASP A 127 -21.34 -19.96 17.70
CA ASP A 127 -21.42 -19.88 19.17
C ASP A 127 -20.01 -20.01 19.80
N LYS A 128 -19.69 -19.13 20.76
CA LYS A 128 -18.43 -19.15 21.53
C LYS A 128 -18.12 -20.54 22.10
N THR A 129 -19.15 -21.31 22.47
CA THR A 129 -18.98 -22.66 23.02
C THR A 129 -18.42 -23.66 22.01
N ALA A 130 -18.57 -23.42 20.71
CA ALA A 130 -18.14 -24.32 19.63
C ALA A 130 -16.83 -23.88 18.95
N PHE A 131 -16.24 -22.75 19.37
CA PHE A 131 -15.03 -22.20 18.72
C PHE A 131 -13.84 -23.18 18.73
N TYR A 132 -13.79 -24.10 19.71
CA TYR A 132 -12.77 -25.15 19.78
C TYR A 132 -12.70 -26.04 18.52
N ARG A 133 -13.76 -26.12 17.72
CA ARG A 133 -13.82 -26.95 16.51
C ARG A 133 -12.88 -26.49 15.40
N LEU A 134 -12.39 -25.24 15.48
CA LEU A 134 -11.38 -24.71 14.56
C LEU A 134 -9.97 -25.24 14.88
N GLY A 135 -9.80 -25.92 16.02
CA GLY A 135 -8.57 -26.56 16.44
C GLY A 135 -8.55 -28.06 16.13
N TYR A 136 -7.39 -28.67 16.40
CA TYR A 136 -7.11 -30.08 16.08
C TYR A 136 -7.73 -31.10 17.04
N LEU A 137 -8.11 -30.67 18.24
CA LEU A 137 -8.60 -31.57 19.29
C LEU A 137 -10.10 -31.81 19.18
N VAL A 138 -10.56 -32.94 19.71
CA VAL A 138 -11.98 -33.31 19.82
C VAL A 138 -12.77 -32.25 20.60
N GLY A 139 -12.20 -31.72 21.69
CA GLY A 139 -12.85 -30.70 22.52
C GLY A 139 -14.18 -31.19 23.09
N GLY A 140 -15.24 -30.39 22.92
CA GLY A 140 -16.58 -30.71 23.41
C GLY A 140 -17.37 -31.72 22.56
N ASP A 141 -16.83 -32.20 21.44
CA ASP A 141 -17.54 -33.17 20.60
C ASP A 141 -17.49 -34.57 21.23
N ASN A 142 -18.57 -35.35 21.03
CA ASN A 142 -18.66 -36.71 21.57
C ASN A 142 -18.40 -37.74 20.45
N TYR A 143 -17.20 -38.31 20.43
CA TYR A 143 -16.84 -39.43 19.57
C TYR A 143 -16.58 -40.68 20.42
N PRO A 144 -17.16 -41.85 20.07
CA PRO A 144 -16.98 -43.07 20.86
C PRO A 144 -15.50 -43.41 21.08
N GLY A 145 -15.10 -43.53 22.35
CA GLY A 145 -13.74 -43.92 22.74
C GLY A 145 -12.71 -42.80 22.72
N LEU A 146 -13.10 -41.55 22.42
CA LEU A 146 -12.20 -40.39 22.44
C LEU A 146 -12.53 -39.44 23.59
N SER A 147 -11.49 -38.81 24.11
CA SER A 147 -11.52 -37.75 25.10
C SER A 147 -11.35 -36.37 24.45
N PRO A 148 -11.70 -35.27 25.14
CA PRO A 148 -11.56 -33.91 24.62
C PRO A 148 -10.16 -33.52 24.14
N ASN A 149 -9.12 -34.16 24.69
CA ASN A 149 -7.72 -33.85 24.36
C ASN A 149 -7.15 -34.77 23.26
N ASP A 150 -7.94 -35.71 22.76
CA ASP A 150 -7.52 -36.56 21.65
C ASP A 150 -7.62 -35.78 20.33
N PRO A 151 -6.80 -36.15 19.33
CA PRO A 151 -6.95 -35.68 17.96
C PRO A 151 -8.33 -35.98 17.40
N ILE A 152 -8.81 -35.13 16.49
CA ILE A 152 -9.98 -35.46 15.70
C ILE A 152 -9.80 -36.76 14.90
N PRO A 153 -10.86 -37.57 14.75
CA PRO A 153 -10.83 -38.75 13.90
C PRO A 153 -10.51 -38.45 12.42
N ASP A 154 -9.77 -39.35 11.76
CA ASP A 154 -9.42 -39.22 10.33
C ASP A 154 -10.65 -39.17 9.42
N ASN A 155 -11.71 -39.90 9.74
CA ASN A 155 -12.97 -39.87 8.99
C ASN A 155 -13.70 -38.52 9.09
N LYS A 156 -13.29 -37.63 10.00
CA LYS A 156 -13.75 -36.23 10.11
C LYS A 156 -12.73 -35.22 9.58
N ASN A 157 -11.59 -35.68 9.08
CA ASN A 157 -10.50 -34.86 8.56
C ASN A 157 -10.05 -35.35 7.16
N PRO A 158 -10.94 -35.38 6.15
CA PRO A 158 -10.58 -35.85 4.81
C PRO A 158 -9.52 -34.99 4.12
N PHE A 159 -9.29 -33.75 4.58
CA PHE A 159 -8.26 -32.83 4.07
C PHE A 159 -6.86 -33.11 4.64
N GLY A 160 -6.74 -34.03 5.62
CA GLY A 160 -5.46 -34.36 6.25
C GLY A 160 -4.81 -33.17 6.94
N PHE A 161 -5.59 -32.34 7.64
CA PHE A 161 -5.04 -31.25 8.43
C PHE A 161 -4.26 -31.77 9.64
N GLU A 162 -3.07 -31.25 9.85
CA GLU A 162 -2.26 -31.50 11.05
C GLU A 162 -2.48 -30.37 12.07
N GLU A 163 -2.01 -30.55 13.32
CA GLU A 163 -2.16 -29.54 14.37
C GLU A 163 -1.65 -28.15 13.95
N LYS A 164 -0.50 -28.08 13.25
CA LYS A 164 0.08 -26.82 12.76
C LYS A 164 -0.76 -26.11 11.69
N ASP A 165 -1.68 -26.83 11.05
CA ASP A 165 -2.54 -26.30 9.98
C ASP A 165 -3.82 -25.66 10.55
N LEU A 166 -4.10 -25.84 11.85
CA LEU A 166 -5.35 -25.44 12.52
C LEU A 166 -5.06 -24.51 13.69
N LEU A 167 -6.06 -23.79 14.19
CA LEU A 167 -5.87 -22.85 15.29
C LEU A 167 -5.27 -23.54 16.53
N THR A 168 -4.30 -22.87 17.14
CA THR A 168 -3.65 -23.33 18.37
C THR A 168 -4.63 -23.25 19.56
N GLN A 169 -4.37 -24.02 20.61
CA GLN A 169 -5.20 -23.96 21.83
C GLN A 169 -5.21 -22.56 22.47
N GLU A 170 -4.12 -21.80 22.32
CA GLU A 170 -4.07 -20.42 22.77
C GLU A 170 -4.99 -19.49 21.97
N GLU A 171 -5.01 -19.62 20.65
CA GLU A 171 -5.91 -18.87 19.75
C GLU A 171 -7.37 -19.26 19.94
N ILE A 172 -7.64 -20.53 20.23
CA ILE A 172 -8.98 -21.02 20.57
C ILE A 172 -9.49 -20.42 21.88
N LYS A 173 -8.63 -20.42 22.91
CA LYS A 173 -8.99 -19.88 24.23
C LYS A 173 -9.15 -18.36 24.19
N ASP A 174 -8.35 -17.69 23.37
CA ASP A 174 -8.36 -16.25 23.21
C ASP A 174 -8.37 -15.85 21.72
N PRO A 175 -9.56 -15.73 21.11
CA PRO A 175 -9.69 -15.35 19.70
C PRO A 175 -9.21 -13.94 19.40
N THR A 176 -8.96 -13.08 20.41
CA THR A 176 -8.41 -11.74 20.17
C THR A 176 -6.95 -11.80 19.66
N LYS A 177 -6.27 -12.93 19.87
CA LYS A 177 -4.96 -13.22 19.27
C LYS A 177 -5.00 -13.32 17.75
N LEU A 178 -6.18 -13.54 17.15
CA LEU A 178 -6.42 -13.49 15.72
C LEU A 178 -6.48 -12.03 15.24
N THR A 179 -5.48 -11.24 15.60
CA THR A 179 -5.31 -9.83 15.21
C THR A 179 -4.22 -9.76 14.14
N VAL A 180 -4.45 -8.94 13.12
CA VAL A 180 -3.41 -8.62 12.13
C VAL A 180 -2.49 -7.55 12.72
N TYR A 181 -1.18 -7.78 12.66
CA TYR A 181 -0.20 -6.78 13.03
C TYR A 181 0.46 -6.22 11.79
N ALA A 182 0.68 -4.92 11.76
CA ALA A 182 1.35 -4.25 10.66
C ALA A 182 2.33 -3.20 11.17
N ASP A 183 3.30 -2.88 10.34
CA ASP A 183 4.36 -1.95 10.67
C ASP A 183 4.83 -1.20 9.42
N ILE A 184 5.48 -0.05 9.64
CA ILE A 184 5.99 0.83 8.58
C ILE A 184 7.40 1.28 8.94
N LYS A 185 8.30 1.26 7.95
CA LYS A 185 9.68 1.71 8.13
C LYS A 185 10.28 2.32 6.88
N LYS A 186 11.45 2.94 7.02
CA LYS A 186 12.32 3.28 5.89
C LYS A 186 12.65 2.01 5.10
N LYS A 187 12.50 2.08 3.77
CA LYS A 187 12.89 0.97 2.89
C LYS A 187 14.37 0.63 3.08
N GLY A 188 14.66 -0.65 3.28
CA GLY A 188 16.01 -1.16 3.52
C GLY A 188 16.51 -1.06 4.97
N ALA A 189 15.74 -0.48 5.89
CA ALA A 189 16.07 -0.48 7.31
C ALA A 189 15.87 -1.87 7.94
N SER A 190 16.74 -2.21 8.90
CA SER A 190 16.67 -3.47 9.66
C SER A 190 15.56 -3.46 10.71
N ASN A 191 15.22 -2.29 11.25
CA ASN A 191 14.16 -2.09 12.23
C ASN A 191 13.27 -0.87 11.87
N SER A 192 12.19 -0.70 12.61
CA SER A 192 11.20 0.39 12.51
C SER A 192 11.20 1.30 13.75
N THR A 193 12.03 1.01 14.75
CA THR A 193 12.08 1.73 16.03
C THR A 193 12.83 3.07 15.99
N GLU A 194 13.63 3.28 14.95
CA GLU A 194 14.42 4.49 14.77
C GLU A 194 13.61 5.59 14.07
N ILE A 195 13.73 6.82 14.58
CA ILE A 195 13.26 8.00 13.85
C ILE A 195 14.16 8.17 12.62
N GLY A 196 13.57 8.06 11.43
CA GLY A 196 14.32 8.25 10.19
C GLY A 196 14.85 9.67 10.07
N GLU A 197 15.93 9.89 9.32
CA GLU A 197 16.43 11.25 9.09
C GLU A 197 16.59 11.52 7.60
N TYR A 198 16.07 12.67 7.14
CA TYR A 198 16.00 13.01 5.72
C TYR A 198 16.27 14.50 5.48
N LYS A 199 16.86 14.80 4.33
CA LYS A 199 17.02 16.17 3.82
C LYS A 199 15.81 16.57 2.97
N HIS A 200 15.62 17.87 2.75
CA HIS A 200 14.64 18.38 1.78
C HIS A 200 14.83 17.76 0.40
N GLY A 201 13.74 17.36 -0.24
CA GLY A 201 13.72 16.71 -1.55
C GLY A 201 14.26 15.28 -1.56
N GLU A 202 14.73 14.75 -0.43
CA GLU A 202 15.16 13.36 -0.33
C GLU A 202 13.96 12.42 -0.50
N PRO A 203 14.08 11.34 -1.30
CA PRO A 203 13.04 10.33 -1.41
C PRO A 203 12.72 9.69 -0.05
N LEU A 204 11.43 9.60 0.24
CA LEU A 204 10.87 8.98 1.43
C LEU A 204 10.31 7.61 1.05
N ASP A 205 11.19 6.70 0.65
CA ASP A 205 10.79 5.34 0.30
C ASP A 205 10.48 4.55 1.59
N LEU A 206 9.29 3.97 1.66
CA LEU A 206 8.77 3.27 2.83
C LEU A 206 8.50 1.80 2.51
N GLU A 207 8.59 0.94 3.52
CA GLU A 207 8.20 -0.45 3.45
C GLU A 207 7.20 -0.74 4.57
N PHE A 208 6.01 -1.22 4.18
CA PHE A 208 5.05 -1.80 5.10
C PHE A 208 5.30 -3.29 5.23
N SER A 209 5.10 -3.81 6.43
CA SER A 209 4.97 -5.24 6.67
C SER A 209 3.64 -5.55 7.33
N MET A 210 3.09 -6.72 7.03
CA MET A 210 1.89 -7.25 7.66
C MET A 210 2.10 -8.72 8.04
N ASP A 211 1.71 -9.05 9.28
CA ASP A 211 1.64 -10.40 9.82
C ASP A 211 0.18 -10.78 10.07
N ALA A 212 -0.29 -11.74 9.28
CA ALA A 212 -1.57 -12.41 9.43
C ALA A 212 -1.37 -13.92 9.55
N SER A 213 -0.33 -14.38 10.26
CA SER A 213 0.07 -15.79 10.34
C SER A 213 -1.03 -16.78 10.76
N TRP A 214 -2.03 -16.30 11.50
CA TRP A 214 -3.19 -17.09 11.93
C TRP A 214 -4.22 -17.31 10.80
N PHE A 215 -4.19 -16.49 9.76
CA PHE A 215 -5.21 -16.44 8.71
C PHE A 215 -5.49 -17.81 8.10
N LYS A 216 -4.43 -18.50 7.65
CA LYS A 216 -4.57 -19.82 7.02
C LYS A 216 -5.15 -20.87 7.98
N ARG A 217 -4.73 -20.82 9.26
CA ARG A 217 -5.23 -21.71 10.31
C ARG A 217 -6.71 -21.49 10.57
N PHE A 218 -7.17 -20.25 10.52
CA PHE A 218 -8.57 -19.92 10.65
C PHE A 218 -9.42 -20.47 9.49
N ILE A 219 -8.99 -20.31 8.24
CA ILE A 219 -9.74 -20.84 7.07
C ILE A 219 -9.80 -22.38 7.08
N MET A 220 -8.69 -23.04 7.41
CA MET A 220 -8.64 -24.51 7.54
C MET A 220 -9.48 -24.99 8.72
N GLY A 221 -9.38 -24.32 9.88
CA GLY A 221 -10.22 -24.58 11.05
C GLY A 221 -11.70 -24.38 10.76
N HIS A 222 -12.08 -23.34 10.02
CA HIS A 222 -13.46 -23.14 9.59
C HIS A 222 -13.93 -24.26 8.65
N THR A 223 -13.10 -24.67 7.69
CA THR A 223 -13.40 -25.82 6.82
C THR A 223 -13.67 -27.07 7.65
N LEU A 224 -12.84 -27.33 8.66
CA LEU A 224 -12.97 -28.47 9.55
C LEU A 224 -14.21 -28.39 10.46
N ASP A 225 -14.53 -27.20 10.98
CA ASP A 225 -15.76 -26.97 11.75
C ASP A 225 -17.01 -27.36 10.95
N LEU A 226 -17.05 -27.02 9.65
CA LEU A 226 -18.16 -27.43 8.76
C LEU A 226 -18.31 -28.94 8.64
N LEU A 227 -17.22 -29.71 8.78
CA LEU A 227 -17.23 -31.17 8.72
C LEU A 227 -17.72 -31.84 10.01
N ARG A 228 -17.62 -31.10 11.12
CA ARG A 228 -17.91 -31.57 12.48
C ARG A 228 -19.24 -31.04 13.02
N ALA A 229 -19.70 -29.90 12.51
CA ALA A 229 -21.01 -29.34 12.82
C ALA A 229 -22.13 -30.33 12.44
N ASP A 230 -23.17 -30.38 13.28
CA ASP A 230 -24.37 -31.21 13.07
C ASP A 230 -24.13 -32.74 12.94
N TYR A 231 -22.96 -33.24 13.38
CA TYR A 231 -22.59 -34.66 13.36
C TYR A 231 -22.80 -35.33 11.98
N MET A 232 -22.29 -34.70 10.92
CA MET A 232 -22.38 -35.25 9.57
C MET A 232 -21.91 -36.71 9.52
N SER A 233 -22.65 -37.55 8.78
CA SER A 233 -22.25 -38.94 8.52
C SER A 233 -20.92 -38.99 7.78
N ASP A 234 -20.20 -40.10 7.88
CA ASP A 234 -18.93 -40.27 7.17
C ASP A 234 -19.10 -40.15 5.66
N GLN A 235 -20.23 -40.60 5.11
CA GLN A 235 -20.58 -40.39 3.71
C GLN A 235 -20.70 -38.89 3.38
N ASN A 236 -21.44 -38.11 4.17
CA ASN A 236 -21.60 -36.68 3.93
C ASN A 236 -20.27 -35.92 4.03
N VAL A 237 -19.36 -36.37 4.90
CA VAL A 237 -18.00 -35.80 4.99
C VAL A 237 -17.20 -36.07 3.71
N GLN A 238 -17.28 -37.29 3.18
CA GLN A 238 -16.63 -37.63 1.91
C GLN A 238 -17.26 -36.90 0.73
N ASP A 239 -18.59 -36.78 0.69
CA ASP A 239 -19.30 -36.02 -0.35
C ASP A 239 -18.89 -34.53 -0.31
N PHE A 240 -18.75 -33.94 0.88
CA PHE A 240 -18.22 -32.58 1.02
C PHE A 240 -16.82 -32.47 0.43
N TYR A 241 -15.93 -33.39 0.77
CA TYR A 241 -14.55 -33.34 0.29
C TYR A 241 -14.45 -33.50 -1.23
N ASN A 242 -15.23 -34.41 -1.82
CA ASN A 242 -15.17 -34.73 -3.25
C ASN A 242 -15.92 -33.74 -4.15
N ASP A 243 -17.01 -33.15 -3.66
CA ASP A 243 -17.95 -32.42 -4.51
C ASP A 243 -18.14 -30.94 -4.13
N ARG A 244 -17.59 -30.48 -2.98
CA ARG A 244 -17.82 -29.09 -2.55
C ARG A 244 -16.97 -28.14 -3.38
N GLU A 245 -17.64 -27.21 -4.05
CA GLU A 245 -16.99 -26.10 -4.73
C GLU A 245 -16.85 -24.90 -3.78
N GLY A 246 -15.80 -24.12 -4.01
CA GLY A 246 -15.55 -22.84 -3.39
C GLY A 246 -15.24 -21.76 -4.42
N ALA A 247 -15.64 -20.54 -4.12
CA ALA A 247 -15.26 -19.35 -4.87
C ALA A 247 -14.78 -18.30 -3.87
N ILE A 248 -13.69 -17.60 -4.21
CA ILE A 248 -13.04 -16.66 -3.29
C ILE A 248 -12.97 -15.25 -3.86
N ASP A 249 -12.84 -14.29 -2.96
CA ASP A 249 -12.49 -12.92 -3.29
C ASP A 249 -11.64 -12.28 -2.18
N SER A 250 -10.74 -11.35 -2.52
CA SER A 250 -9.90 -10.71 -1.51
C SER A 250 -9.36 -9.35 -1.93
N GLN A 251 -9.21 -8.49 -0.93
CA GLN A 251 -8.58 -7.19 -1.06
C GLN A 251 -7.81 -6.87 0.22
N ILE A 252 -6.65 -6.24 0.07
CA ILE A 252 -5.92 -5.60 1.16
C ILE A 252 -5.67 -4.15 0.74
N VAL A 253 -5.83 -3.22 1.67
CA VAL A 253 -5.61 -1.80 1.45
C VAL A 253 -4.69 -1.25 2.51
N TYR A 254 -3.62 -0.60 2.06
CA TYR A 254 -2.72 0.19 2.88
C TYR A 254 -3.02 1.66 2.61
N THR A 255 -3.00 2.48 3.65
CA THR A 255 -3.06 3.93 3.47
C THR A 255 -1.96 4.65 4.22
N ILE A 256 -1.59 5.82 3.70
CA ILE A 256 -0.67 6.76 4.35
C ILE A 256 -1.29 8.13 4.28
N ASP A 257 -1.47 8.75 5.43
CA ASP A 257 -1.79 10.17 5.51
C ASP A 257 -0.50 10.96 5.31
N ILE A 258 -0.48 11.73 4.23
CA ILE A 258 0.63 12.53 3.74
C ILE A 258 0.41 13.97 4.20
N PRO A 259 1.14 14.43 5.21
CA PRO A 259 1.07 15.81 5.68
C PRO A 259 1.76 16.75 4.69
N LYS A 260 1.55 18.06 4.85
CA LYS A 260 2.12 19.10 3.98
C LYS A 260 3.65 19.09 3.90
N GLU A 261 4.33 18.51 4.90
CA GLU A 261 5.78 18.35 4.94
C GLU A 261 6.30 17.25 4.01
N VAL A 262 5.41 16.52 3.32
CA VAL A 262 5.75 15.49 2.34
C VAL A 262 5.12 15.82 0.99
N ASP A 263 5.97 15.89 -0.03
CA ASP A 263 5.54 16.02 -1.42
C ASP A 263 5.28 14.62 -2.01
N VAL A 264 4.29 14.52 -2.89
CA VAL A 264 3.92 13.29 -3.61
C VAL A 264 4.06 13.51 -5.10
N LYS A 265 4.80 12.64 -5.77
CA LYS A 265 4.99 12.69 -7.22
C LYS A 265 5.03 11.29 -7.79
N ASP A 266 4.07 10.98 -8.66
CA ASP A 266 3.95 9.70 -9.36
C ASP A 266 4.10 8.50 -8.41
N PRO A 267 3.25 8.41 -7.36
CA PRO A 267 3.40 7.38 -6.35
C PRO A 267 3.22 5.99 -6.95
N SER A 268 3.93 5.03 -6.39
CA SER A 268 3.86 3.63 -6.81
C SER A 268 4.09 2.69 -5.63
N ALA A 269 3.64 1.45 -5.77
CA ALA A 269 3.83 0.42 -4.76
C ALA A 269 4.16 -0.92 -5.40
N THR A 270 4.96 -1.73 -4.71
CA THR A 270 5.29 -3.10 -5.12
C THR A 270 5.04 -4.06 -3.97
N LEU A 271 4.35 -5.16 -4.27
CA LEU A 271 4.05 -6.24 -3.34
C LEU A 271 5.10 -7.35 -3.42
N THR A 272 5.50 -7.88 -2.26
CA THR A 272 6.30 -9.10 -2.14
C THR A 272 5.73 -9.99 -1.04
N GLY A 273 5.90 -11.30 -1.17
CA GLY A 273 5.39 -12.30 -0.21
C GLY A 273 3.96 -12.78 -0.49
N LEU A 274 3.24 -12.19 -1.47
CA LEU A 274 1.89 -12.60 -1.83
C LEU A 274 1.69 -12.55 -3.35
N ASP A 275 1.57 -13.73 -3.97
CA ASP A 275 1.41 -13.88 -5.42
C ASP A 275 -0.06 -13.84 -5.85
N GLY A 276 -0.31 -13.40 -7.10
CA GLY A 276 -1.65 -13.39 -7.69
C GLY A 276 -2.55 -12.26 -7.23
N PHE A 277 -1.94 -11.13 -6.86
CA PHE A 277 -2.62 -9.89 -6.56
C PHE A 277 -2.07 -8.75 -7.41
N ASP A 278 -2.97 -7.90 -7.89
CA ASP A 278 -2.66 -6.66 -8.59
C ASP A 278 -2.52 -5.52 -7.59
N VAL A 279 -1.55 -4.63 -7.83
CA VAL A 279 -1.29 -3.47 -6.98
C VAL A 279 -1.58 -2.19 -7.76
N THR A 280 -2.44 -1.34 -7.20
CA THR A 280 -2.71 0.00 -7.72
C THR A 280 -2.53 1.05 -6.63
N THR A 281 -2.29 2.29 -7.03
CA THR A 281 -2.17 3.42 -6.10
C THR A 281 -3.10 4.57 -6.52
N GLU A 282 -3.65 5.26 -5.54
CA GLU A 282 -4.52 6.42 -5.72
C GLU A 282 -4.17 7.46 -4.65
N VAL A 283 -4.16 8.75 -5.01
CA VAL A 283 -4.01 9.85 -4.04
C VAL A 283 -5.36 10.54 -3.91
N LYS A 284 -5.85 10.63 -2.67
CA LYS A 284 -7.09 11.33 -2.32
C LYS A 284 -6.76 12.62 -1.58
N ASP A 285 -7.37 13.73 -1.98
CA ASP A 285 -7.24 15.01 -1.28
C ASP A 285 -8.24 15.05 -0.10
N ASN A 286 -7.75 15.34 1.10
CA ASN A 286 -8.57 15.72 2.26
C ASN A 286 -8.34 17.21 2.56
N ALA A 287 -9.05 17.76 3.57
CA ALA A 287 -9.01 19.19 3.88
C ALA A 287 -7.59 19.69 4.21
N ASP A 288 -6.84 18.94 5.02
CA ASP A 288 -5.54 19.39 5.57
C ASP A 288 -4.35 18.51 5.14
N TYR A 289 -4.61 17.37 4.51
CA TYR A 289 -3.61 16.37 4.12
C TYR A 289 -4.09 15.55 2.92
N LYS A 290 -3.19 14.80 2.28
CA LYS A 290 -3.55 13.83 1.23
C LYS A 290 -3.47 12.42 1.79
N THR A 291 -4.27 11.49 1.30
CA THR A 291 -4.12 10.07 1.63
C THR A 291 -3.65 9.33 0.39
N LEU A 292 -2.50 8.66 0.47
CA LEU A 292 -2.09 7.66 -0.50
C LEU A 292 -2.79 6.35 -0.14
N VAL A 293 -3.58 5.83 -1.06
CA VAL A 293 -4.26 4.54 -0.95
C VAL A 293 -3.53 3.56 -1.86
N VAL A 294 -3.01 2.48 -1.29
CA VAL A 294 -2.42 1.36 -2.02
C VAL A 294 -3.41 0.20 -1.96
N ASN A 295 -4.02 -0.11 -3.10
CA ASN A 295 -4.99 -1.17 -3.24
C ASN A 295 -4.31 -2.44 -3.77
N ILE A 296 -4.51 -3.55 -3.07
CA ILE A 296 -3.98 -4.87 -3.41
C ILE A 296 -5.18 -5.78 -3.63
N ARG A 297 -5.43 -6.15 -4.87
CA ARG A 297 -6.65 -6.83 -5.29
C ARG A 297 -6.32 -8.20 -5.82
N LEU A 298 -7.03 -9.25 -5.38
CA LEU A 298 -6.91 -10.59 -5.97
C LEU A 298 -7.09 -10.47 -7.48
N ASN A 299 -6.24 -11.09 -8.29
CA ASN A 299 -6.33 -10.94 -9.74
C ASN A 299 -7.73 -11.31 -10.28
N GLU A 300 -8.23 -10.56 -11.26
CA GLU A 300 -9.60 -10.70 -11.76
C GLU A 300 -9.94 -12.13 -12.22
N GLU A 301 -9.00 -12.85 -12.82
CA GLU A 301 -9.20 -14.24 -13.28
C GLU A 301 -9.34 -15.26 -12.14
N LYS A 302 -9.04 -14.88 -10.90
CA LYS A 302 -9.20 -15.73 -9.71
C LYS A 302 -10.41 -15.34 -8.86
N GLN A 303 -10.94 -14.14 -9.06
CA GLN A 303 -12.08 -13.63 -8.31
C GLN A 303 -13.36 -14.40 -8.69
N ALA A 304 -14.10 -14.84 -7.68
CA ALA A 304 -15.39 -15.51 -7.83
C ALA A 304 -15.40 -16.64 -8.88
N GLN A 305 -14.29 -17.38 -8.97
CA GLN A 305 -14.16 -18.56 -9.81
C GLN A 305 -14.43 -19.81 -8.98
N PRO A 306 -15.54 -20.53 -9.22
CA PRO A 306 -15.77 -21.83 -8.63
C PRO A 306 -14.68 -22.83 -8.98
N GLU A 307 -14.17 -23.52 -7.96
CA GLU A 307 -13.34 -24.70 -8.10
C GLU A 307 -13.57 -25.66 -6.94
N LEU A 308 -13.03 -26.88 -7.00
CA LEU A 308 -13.12 -27.80 -5.88
C LEU A 308 -12.45 -27.16 -4.65
N TRP A 309 -13.15 -27.15 -3.50
CA TRP A 309 -12.66 -26.51 -2.29
C TRP A 309 -11.34 -27.11 -1.81
N GLU A 310 -11.12 -28.41 -2.04
CA GLU A 310 -9.84 -29.05 -1.79
C GLU A 310 -8.68 -28.38 -2.53
N ASP A 311 -8.88 -28.01 -3.80
CA ASP A 311 -7.85 -27.34 -4.59
C ASP A 311 -7.60 -25.92 -4.08
N THR A 312 -8.64 -25.20 -3.67
CA THR A 312 -8.48 -23.91 -2.99
C THR A 312 -7.69 -24.06 -1.69
N VAL A 313 -8.03 -25.02 -0.83
CA VAL A 313 -7.32 -25.30 0.43
C VAL A 313 -5.85 -25.64 0.18
N LYS A 314 -5.55 -26.49 -0.83
CA LYS A 314 -4.18 -26.82 -1.23
C LYS A 314 -3.37 -25.59 -1.67
N LYS A 315 -4.01 -24.63 -2.36
CA LYS A 315 -3.37 -23.36 -2.75
C LYS A 315 -3.13 -22.48 -1.52
N LEU A 316 -4.14 -22.27 -0.68
CA LEU A 316 -4.05 -21.45 0.53
C LEU A 316 -2.97 -21.97 1.50
N LYS A 317 -2.83 -23.29 1.63
CA LYS A 317 -1.76 -23.93 2.43
C LYS A 317 -0.34 -23.48 2.05
N LYS A 318 -0.12 -23.10 0.79
CA LYS A 318 1.20 -22.72 0.26
C LYS A 318 1.50 -21.23 0.40
N ILE A 319 0.51 -20.41 0.78
CA ILE A 319 0.69 -18.96 0.91
C ILE A 319 1.37 -18.66 2.25
N ASP A 320 2.42 -17.84 2.20
CA ASP A 320 3.02 -17.24 3.39
C ASP A 320 2.34 -15.91 3.72
N THR A 321 1.59 -15.90 4.82
CA THR A 321 0.87 -14.71 5.31
C THR A 321 1.58 -14.05 6.50
N SER A 322 2.79 -14.49 6.84
CA SER A 322 3.59 -13.96 7.95
C SER A 322 4.54 -12.83 7.57
N ALA A 323 4.82 -12.67 6.27
CA ALA A 323 5.87 -11.78 5.76
C ALA A 323 5.42 -10.99 4.51
N ILE A 324 4.18 -10.51 4.49
CA ILE A 324 3.67 -9.70 3.39
C ILE A 324 4.31 -8.31 3.47
N LYS A 325 4.89 -7.83 2.36
CA LYS A 325 5.56 -6.52 2.32
C LYS A 325 5.16 -5.67 1.13
N ILE A 326 4.94 -4.39 1.39
CA ILE A 326 4.59 -3.39 0.38
C ILE A 326 5.66 -2.29 0.42
N SER A 327 6.45 -2.17 -0.63
CA SER A 327 7.34 -1.01 -0.80
C SER A 327 6.60 0.11 -1.50
N VAL A 328 6.60 1.31 -0.92
CA VAL A 328 6.01 2.54 -1.46
C VAL A 328 7.12 3.50 -1.87
N ALA A 329 6.95 4.11 -3.04
CA ALA A 329 7.85 5.13 -3.59
C ALA A 329 7.06 6.32 -4.16
N GLY A 330 7.76 7.40 -4.52
CA GLY A 330 7.16 8.63 -5.04
C GLY A 330 6.73 9.63 -3.95
N LEU A 331 7.20 9.41 -2.72
CA LEU A 331 7.13 10.38 -1.63
C LEU A 331 8.49 11.06 -1.46
N SER A 332 8.51 12.31 -1.02
CA SER A 332 9.75 13.03 -0.70
C SER A 332 9.52 14.10 0.35
N VAL A 333 10.54 14.44 1.13
CA VAL A 333 10.43 15.54 2.09
C VAL A 333 10.22 16.87 1.35
N SER A 334 9.14 17.58 1.68
CA SER A 334 8.78 18.83 1.04
C SER A 334 9.86 19.88 1.22
N SER A 335 10.12 20.68 0.19
CA SER A 335 11.04 21.83 0.25
C SER A 335 10.64 22.89 1.28
N THR A 336 9.37 22.88 1.73
CA THR A 336 8.83 23.82 2.71
C THR A 336 8.79 23.27 4.14
N ALA A 337 9.16 22.00 4.34
CA ALA A 337 9.17 21.36 5.65
C ALA A 337 10.16 22.08 6.60
N LYS A 338 9.74 22.27 7.86
CA LYS A 338 10.55 22.99 8.86
C LYS A 338 11.79 22.14 9.23
N PRO A 339 13.02 22.69 9.17
CA PRO A 339 14.20 21.99 9.65
C PRO A 339 14.14 21.67 11.15
N GLU A 340 14.83 20.60 11.55
CA GLU A 340 14.90 20.07 12.91
C GLU A 340 13.55 19.71 13.52
N SER A 341 12.52 19.53 12.69
CA SER A 341 11.20 19.09 13.12
C SER A 341 11.01 17.60 12.87
N ASN A 342 10.27 16.94 13.76
CA ASN A 342 9.78 15.59 13.54
C ASN A 342 8.45 15.68 12.78
N VAL A 343 8.33 14.86 11.75
CA VAL A 343 7.12 14.66 10.96
C VAL A 343 6.71 13.21 11.12
N THR A 344 5.48 13.00 11.58
CA THR A 344 4.93 11.66 11.81
C THR A 344 3.85 11.39 10.77
N LEU A 345 4.05 10.32 10.01
CA LEU A 345 3.06 9.78 9.09
C LEU A 345 2.15 8.82 9.85
N ARG A 346 0.84 8.90 9.59
CA ARG A 346 -0.12 7.88 10.00
C ARG A 346 -0.33 6.91 8.85
N GLY A 347 -0.27 5.62 9.15
CA GLY A 347 -0.65 4.56 8.24
C GLY A 347 -1.88 3.80 8.74
N THR A 348 -2.56 3.09 7.83
CA THR A 348 -3.55 2.07 8.18
C THR A 348 -3.39 0.86 7.27
N VAL A 349 -3.76 -0.33 7.76
CA VAL A 349 -3.86 -1.55 6.95
C VAL A 349 -5.18 -2.22 7.26
N SER A 350 -5.93 -2.55 6.22
CA SER A 350 -7.23 -3.22 6.34
C SER A 350 -7.45 -4.13 5.15
N GLY A 351 -8.38 -5.06 5.25
CA GLY A 351 -8.69 -5.94 4.13
C GLY A 351 -9.80 -6.92 4.43
N TYR A 352 -10.12 -7.73 3.42
CA TYR A 352 -11.01 -8.87 3.57
C TYR A 352 -10.51 -10.08 2.79
N PHE A 353 -10.94 -11.24 3.26
CA PHE A 353 -10.98 -12.47 2.51
C PHE A 353 -12.37 -13.05 2.62
N GLU A 354 -13.00 -13.25 1.47
CA GLU A 354 -14.38 -13.69 1.35
C GLU A 354 -14.41 -15.01 0.59
N TRP A 355 -15.25 -15.94 1.02
CA TRP A 355 -15.45 -17.19 0.31
C TRP A 355 -16.89 -17.66 0.41
N VAL A 356 -17.33 -18.29 -0.66
CA VAL A 356 -18.59 -19.01 -0.74
C VAL A 356 -18.29 -20.48 -0.95
N LEU A 357 -18.99 -21.34 -0.24
CA LEU A 357 -18.97 -22.79 -0.46
C LEU A 357 -20.35 -23.25 -0.91
N GLY A 358 -20.42 -24.16 -1.89
CA GLY A 358 -21.67 -24.79 -2.34
C GLY A 358 -21.42 -26.13 -3.04
N LYS A 359 -22.45 -26.96 -3.21
CA LYS A 359 -22.31 -28.21 -3.99
C LYS A 359 -22.18 -27.96 -5.51
N ARG A 360 -22.67 -26.81 -6.00
CA ARG A 360 -22.62 -26.37 -7.41
C ARG A 360 -22.68 -24.85 -7.48
N LEU A 361 -21.53 -24.19 -7.45
CA LEU A 361 -21.41 -22.75 -7.62
C LEU A 361 -21.33 -22.43 -9.12
N TYR A 362 -22.12 -21.44 -9.56
CA TYR A 362 -22.13 -21.03 -10.96
C TYR A 362 -21.27 -19.78 -11.17
N ALA A 363 -20.40 -19.80 -12.18
CA ALA A 363 -19.52 -18.68 -12.49
C ALA A 363 -20.28 -17.41 -12.91
N LYS A 364 -19.60 -16.26 -12.79
CA LYS A 364 -20.03 -14.91 -13.17
C LYS A 364 -20.78 -14.91 -14.52
N SER A 365 -22.00 -14.35 -14.56
CA SER A 365 -22.85 -14.11 -15.75
C SER A 365 -23.68 -15.27 -16.34
N ALA A 366 -23.75 -16.44 -15.69
CA ALA A 366 -24.69 -17.48 -16.11
C ALA A 366 -26.15 -17.03 -15.84
N ALA A 367 -26.80 -16.45 -16.85
CA ALA A 367 -28.21 -16.08 -16.77
C ALA A 367 -29.07 -17.32 -16.57
N ARG A 368 -29.56 -17.54 -15.34
CA ARG A 368 -30.80 -18.25 -15.08
C ARG A 368 -31.58 -17.52 -14.00
N THR A 369 -32.89 -17.46 -14.20
CA THR A 369 -33.87 -17.34 -13.12
C THR A 369 -33.41 -18.24 -11.98
N ARG A 370 -33.05 -17.66 -10.82
CA ARG A 370 -32.95 -18.41 -9.56
C ARG A 370 -34.21 -19.27 -9.54
N ALA A 371 -34.06 -20.58 -9.74
CA ALA A 371 -35.13 -21.49 -9.37
C ALA A 371 -35.48 -21.11 -7.93
N THR A 372 -36.76 -21.12 -7.60
CA THR A 372 -37.33 -20.69 -6.31
C THR A 372 -36.90 -21.55 -5.12
N ASP A 373 -35.65 -22.00 -5.12
CA ASP A 373 -35.00 -22.77 -4.08
C ASP A 373 -33.53 -22.29 -3.98
N PRO A 374 -33.25 -21.19 -3.25
CA PRO A 374 -31.94 -20.98 -2.69
C PRO A 374 -31.72 -22.13 -1.72
N SER A 375 -31.17 -23.24 -2.21
CA SER A 375 -31.00 -24.41 -1.39
C SER A 375 -30.17 -24.00 -0.17
N SER A 376 -30.69 -24.38 0.99
CA SER A 376 -30.16 -24.16 2.35
C SER A 376 -28.70 -24.59 2.62
N GLU A 377 -27.89 -24.82 1.57
CA GLU A 377 -26.56 -25.41 1.63
C GLU A 377 -25.42 -24.45 1.27
N GLU A 378 -25.66 -23.29 0.66
CA GLU A 378 -24.60 -22.31 0.39
C GLU A 378 -24.15 -21.61 1.67
N ARG A 379 -22.83 -21.53 1.88
CA ARG A 379 -22.22 -20.85 3.04
C ARG A 379 -21.31 -19.75 2.56
N HIS A 380 -21.70 -18.50 2.81
CA HIS A 380 -20.96 -17.31 2.42
C HIS A 380 -20.34 -16.69 3.68
N THR A 381 -19.01 -16.60 3.72
CA THR A 381 -18.26 -15.98 4.82
C THR A 381 -17.49 -14.76 4.35
N HIS A 382 -17.60 -13.67 5.09
CA HIS A 382 -16.84 -12.44 4.85
C HIS A 382 -15.98 -12.11 6.07
N LEU A 383 -14.72 -12.53 6.04
CA LEU A 383 -13.72 -12.17 7.05
C LEU A 383 -13.06 -10.85 6.68
N TYR A 384 -13.17 -9.85 7.55
CA TYR A 384 -12.50 -8.56 7.36
C TYR A 384 -11.69 -8.19 8.58
N PHE A 385 -10.69 -7.33 8.37
CA PHE A 385 -9.75 -6.97 9.40
C PHE A 385 -9.27 -5.52 9.28
N VAL A 386 -8.80 -5.01 10.42
CA VAL A 386 -7.92 -3.83 10.50
C VAL A 386 -6.69 -4.21 11.32
N ALA A 387 -5.52 -3.75 10.91
CA ALA A 387 -4.27 -4.09 11.59
C ALA A 387 -3.91 -3.10 12.69
N LYS A 388 -3.17 -3.58 13.69
CA LYS A 388 -2.57 -2.76 14.75
C LYS A 388 -1.05 -2.70 14.57
N GLN A 389 -0.42 -1.61 14.97
CA GLN A 389 1.02 -1.63 15.24
C GLN A 389 1.28 -2.32 16.58
N GLY A 390 2.32 -3.14 16.64
CA GLY A 390 2.80 -3.71 17.90
C GLY A 390 3.98 -2.92 18.48
N ASP A 391 4.27 -3.11 19.76
CA ASP A 391 5.32 -2.37 20.47
C ASP A 391 6.72 -2.57 19.89
N LYS A 392 7.01 -3.77 19.35
CA LYS A 392 8.34 -4.18 18.87
C LYS A 392 8.82 -3.44 17.62
N GLY A 393 7.98 -2.62 17.00
CA GLY A 393 8.28 -1.87 15.78
C GLY A 393 7.93 -0.38 15.85
N ARG A 394 7.63 0.14 17.04
CA ARG A 394 7.17 1.51 17.22
C ARG A 394 8.34 2.46 17.42
N ASP A 395 8.41 3.53 16.63
CA ASP A 395 9.39 4.59 16.84
C ASP A 395 9.03 5.51 18.02
N SER A 396 10.03 6.17 18.58
CA SER A 396 9.86 7.08 19.74
C SER A 396 9.11 8.39 19.43
N GLY A 397 8.80 8.68 18.16
CA GLY A 397 7.96 9.81 17.76
C GLY A 397 6.48 9.48 17.66
N ALA A 398 6.12 8.20 17.74
CA ALA A 398 4.73 7.75 17.72
C ALA A 398 3.97 8.23 18.98
N PRO A 399 2.66 8.60 18.89
CA PRO A 399 1.94 9.13 20.05
C PRO A 399 1.79 8.09 21.18
N GLU A 400 2.21 8.44 22.40
CA GLU A 400 2.21 7.50 23.55
C GLU A 400 0.81 7.02 23.93
N ASP A 401 -0.22 7.86 23.75
CA ASP A 401 -1.62 7.55 24.07
C ASP A 401 -2.31 6.68 23.00
N LYS A 402 -1.63 6.35 21.90
CA LYS A 402 -2.19 5.63 20.74
C LYS A 402 -1.35 4.41 20.34
N PRO A 403 -1.13 3.42 21.23
CA PRO A 403 -0.20 2.30 21.01
C PRO A 403 -0.51 1.43 19.78
N ASN A 404 -1.76 1.39 19.31
CA ASN A 404 -2.14 0.60 18.14
C ASN A 404 -1.97 1.34 16.82
N LEU A 405 -1.77 2.66 16.85
CA LEU A 405 -1.66 3.49 15.65
C LEU A 405 -0.39 3.11 14.90
N ILE A 406 -0.53 2.71 13.64
CA ILE A 406 0.58 2.49 12.72
C ILE A 406 1.13 3.86 12.32
N SER A 407 2.38 4.11 12.68
CA SER A 407 3.04 5.38 12.38
C SER A 407 4.50 5.20 12.02
N TYR A 408 5.00 6.15 11.24
CA TYR A 408 6.42 6.30 10.95
C TYR A 408 6.82 7.76 11.15
N THR A 409 7.77 8.01 12.04
CA THR A 409 8.33 9.34 12.26
C THR A 409 9.68 9.51 11.58
N PHE A 410 9.87 10.67 10.96
CA PHE A 410 11.17 11.11 10.52
C PHE A 410 11.48 12.53 10.95
N LYS A 411 12.77 12.81 11.16
CA LYS A 411 13.31 14.13 11.42
C LYS A 411 13.75 14.76 10.10
N VAL A 412 13.25 15.98 9.85
CA VAL A 412 13.77 16.84 8.78
C VAL A 412 15.12 17.36 9.25
N LYS A 413 16.20 16.84 8.68
CA LYS A 413 17.53 17.38 8.98
C LYS A 413 17.59 18.83 8.58
N ASN A 414 18.35 19.61 9.33
CA ASN A 414 19.01 20.78 8.77
C ASN A 414 19.66 20.32 7.46
N LYS A 415 19.09 20.83 6.36
CA LYS A 415 19.83 21.04 5.14
C LYS A 415 21.11 21.70 5.60
N SER A 416 22.26 21.02 5.42
CA SER A 416 23.58 21.48 5.87
C SER A 416 23.56 22.99 5.99
N ASP A 417 23.87 23.54 7.17
CA ASP A 417 23.71 24.98 7.47
C ASP A 417 24.19 25.82 6.29
N ASN A 418 25.19 25.29 5.56
CA ASN A 418 25.62 25.77 4.26
C ASN A 418 25.42 24.76 3.12
N SER A 419 24.89 25.23 1.99
CA SER A 419 24.97 24.60 0.66
C SER A 419 26.28 24.95 -0.02
N THR A 420 26.61 24.25 -1.10
CA THR A 420 27.83 24.46 -1.87
C THR A 420 27.54 24.84 -3.32
N VAL A 421 28.09 25.98 -3.78
CA VAL A 421 28.07 26.37 -5.20
C VAL A 421 29.44 26.04 -5.81
N THR A 422 29.44 25.08 -6.73
CA THR A 422 30.64 24.71 -7.50
C THR A 422 30.69 25.50 -8.80
N PHE A 423 31.70 26.35 -8.94
CA PHE A 423 31.93 27.18 -10.12
C PHE A 423 32.89 26.45 -11.08
N ILE A 424 32.46 26.17 -12.31
CA ILE A 424 33.23 25.44 -13.32
C ILE A 424 33.65 26.35 -14.46
N ASN A 425 34.95 26.35 -14.77
CA ASN A 425 35.51 27.02 -15.96
C ASN A 425 36.04 25.98 -16.95
N GLY A 426 35.32 25.80 -18.07
CA GLY A 426 35.64 24.75 -19.04
C GLY A 426 35.36 23.36 -18.49
N SER A 427 36.41 22.59 -18.21
CA SER A 427 36.34 21.27 -17.57
C SER A 427 36.89 21.25 -16.14
N LYS A 428 37.35 22.40 -15.62
CA LYS A 428 37.99 22.50 -14.30
C LYS A 428 37.10 23.22 -13.31
N THR A 429 37.16 22.78 -12.05
CA THR A 429 36.64 23.54 -10.92
C THR A 429 37.45 24.82 -10.74
N HIS A 430 36.75 25.95 -10.81
CA HIS A 430 37.29 27.29 -10.61
C HIS A 430 37.24 27.71 -9.14
N ALA A 431 36.11 27.43 -8.48
CA ALA A 431 35.93 27.69 -7.06
C ALA A 431 34.80 26.81 -6.50
N VAL A 432 34.80 26.63 -5.18
CA VAL A 432 33.73 26.00 -4.41
C VAL A 432 33.42 26.97 -3.29
N VAL A 433 32.18 27.46 -3.23
CA VAL A 433 31.75 28.48 -2.26
C VAL A 433 30.67 27.88 -1.38
N LYS A 434 30.80 28.04 -0.08
CA LYS A 434 29.73 27.72 0.86
C LYS A 434 28.76 28.89 0.95
N VAL A 435 27.48 28.61 1.14
CA VAL A 435 26.44 29.63 1.29
C VAL A 435 25.38 29.12 2.24
N GLU A 436 24.89 29.95 3.17
CA GLU A 436 23.79 29.51 4.03
C GLU A 436 22.61 29.07 3.18
N THR A 437 22.08 27.90 3.49
CA THR A 437 21.05 27.35 2.62
C THR A 437 19.76 28.16 2.70
N GLY A 438 19.19 28.53 1.54
CA GLY A 438 18.02 29.41 1.44
C GLY A 438 18.36 30.89 1.44
N LYS A 439 19.65 31.24 1.50
CA LYS A 439 20.18 32.59 1.31
C LYS A 439 20.92 32.68 -0.02
N SER A 440 21.36 33.89 -0.34
CA SER A 440 22.28 34.14 -1.44
C SER A 440 23.68 34.38 -0.89
N ILE A 441 24.73 34.15 -1.69
CA ILE A 441 26.12 34.42 -1.28
C ILE A 441 26.30 35.86 -0.79
N ASP A 442 25.57 36.81 -1.38
CA ASP A 442 25.68 38.24 -0.99
C ASP A 442 24.89 38.61 0.29
N SER A 443 24.08 37.71 0.86
CA SER A 443 23.13 38.05 1.95
C SER A 443 23.10 37.05 3.11
N ASP A 444 24.05 36.11 3.14
CA ASP A 444 24.21 35.17 4.23
C ASP A 444 25.14 35.72 5.34
N ALA A 445 25.30 34.95 6.40
CA ALA A 445 26.14 35.24 7.55
C ALA A 445 27.56 34.71 7.40
N LEU A 446 27.92 34.09 6.26
CA LEU A 446 29.25 33.54 6.03
C LEU A 446 30.19 34.63 5.54
N THR A 447 30.82 35.33 6.48
CA THR A 447 31.68 36.49 6.18
C THR A 447 32.96 36.15 5.39
N ASP A 448 33.34 34.87 5.37
CA ASP A 448 34.56 34.39 4.69
C ASP A 448 34.28 33.86 3.28
N GLU A 449 33.02 33.81 2.86
CA GLU A 449 32.58 33.31 1.56
C GLU A 449 32.15 34.48 0.67
N SER A 450 32.41 34.39 -0.64
CA SER A 450 32.00 35.42 -1.60
C SER A 450 32.01 34.90 -3.03
N MET A 451 31.37 35.64 -3.94
CA MET A 451 31.43 35.31 -5.37
C MET A 451 32.88 35.26 -5.86
N PRO A 452 33.30 34.19 -6.56
CA PRO A 452 34.68 34.07 -7.00
C PRO A 452 35.00 35.10 -8.07
N LYS A 453 36.27 35.50 -8.14
CA LYS A 453 36.76 36.37 -9.21
C LYS A 453 36.41 35.77 -10.57
N LYS A 454 36.00 36.64 -11.51
CA LYS A 454 35.63 36.25 -12.88
C LYS A 454 36.82 35.50 -13.54
N PRO A 455 36.60 34.31 -14.10
CA PRO A 455 37.67 33.54 -14.72
C PRO A 455 38.16 34.22 -16.02
N ILE A 456 39.45 34.04 -16.32
CA ILE A 456 40.08 34.57 -17.53
C ILE A 456 40.28 33.43 -18.53
N LYS A 457 39.87 33.64 -19.78
CA LYS A 457 40.11 32.72 -20.89
C LYS A 457 40.67 33.50 -22.08
N LYS A 458 41.85 33.11 -22.57
CA LYS A 458 42.53 33.78 -23.70
C LYS A 458 41.61 33.87 -24.92
N GLY A 459 41.57 35.05 -25.56
CA GLY A 459 40.71 35.31 -26.73
C GLY A 459 39.21 35.44 -26.45
N CYS A 460 38.78 35.38 -25.18
CA CYS A 460 37.38 35.47 -24.78
C CYS A 460 37.14 36.56 -23.72
N LYS A 461 35.91 37.05 -23.63
CA LYS A 461 35.40 37.90 -22.54
C LYS A 461 34.40 37.08 -21.72
N PHE A 462 34.57 37.04 -20.41
CA PHE A 462 33.60 36.39 -19.52
C PHE A 462 32.25 37.12 -19.60
N LYS A 463 31.18 36.36 -19.82
CA LYS A 463 29.80 36.86 -19.91
C LYS A 463 29.11 36.74 -18.57
N GLU A 464 28.99 35.53 -18.04
CA GLU A 464 28.25 35.23 -16.80
C GLU A 464 28.55 33.82 -16.27
N TRP A 465 28.09 33.56 -15.05
CA TRP A 465 27.88 32.22 -14.53
C TRP A 465 26.46 31.78 -14.88
N ASN A 466 26.29 30.53 -15.32
CA ASN A 466 25.01 30.01 -15.77
C ASN A 466 24.82 28.56 -15.29
N THR A 467 23.60 28.15 -14.93
CA THR A 467 23.33 26.76 -14.49
C THR A 467 23.49 25.73 -15.62
N GLY A 468 23.40 26.15 -16.87
CA GLY A 468 23.67 25.33 -18.05
C GLY A 468 25.07 25.56 -18.61
N LYS A 469 25.82 24.49 -18.88
CA LYS A 469 27.18 24.56 -19.45
C LYS A 469 27.23 25.22 -20.84
N ASP A 470 26.15 25.14 -21.60
CA ASP A 470 25.98 25.77 -22.91
C ASP A 470 25.50 27.23 -22.83
N GLY A 471 25.25 27.74 -21.62
CA GLY A 471 24.72 29.08 -21.38
C GLY A 471 23.22 29.23 -21.62
N LYS A 472 22.46 28.13 -21.78
CA LYS A 472 20.99 28.15 -21.92
C LYS A 472 20.22 27.99 -20.61
N GLY A 473 20.91 27.73 -19.51
CA GLY A 473 20.30 27.71 -18.17
C GLY A 473 20.05 29.12 -17.64
N THR A 474 19.78 29.19 -16.34
CA THR A 474 19.53 30.45 -15.64
C THR A 474 20.84 31.12 -15.26
N LYS A 475 20.90 32.44 -15.42
CA LYS A 475 22.03 33.25 -14.97
C LYS A 475 22.16 33.17 -13.44
N PHE A 476 23.37 32.94 -12.96
CA PHE A 476 23.71 32.90 -11.54
C PHE A 476 24.51 34.14 -11.13
N THR A 477 24.13 34.75 -10.02
CA THR A 477 24.78 35.91 -9.39
C THR A 477 24.89 35.69 -7.88
N GLY A 478 25.67 36.52 -7.18
CA GLY A 478 25.79 36.43 -5.72
C GLY A 478 24.45 36.63 -4.99
N SER A 479 23.48 37.29 -5.63
CA SER A 479 22.11 37.47 -5.16
C SER A 479 21.15 36.32 -5.50
N THR A 480 21.60 35.27 -6.21
CA THR A 480 20.77 34.09 -6.47
C THR A 480 20.62 33.26 -5.19
N VAL A 481 19.37 32.96 -4.80
CA VAL A 481 19.09 32.12 -3.63
C VAL A 481 19.50 30.67 -3.90
N VAL A 482 20.29 30.10 -3.00
CA VAL A 482 20.83 28.74 -3.11
C VAL A 482 20.07 27.81 -2.19
N ASN A 483 19.23 26.97 -2.78
CA ASN A 483 18.38 26.02 -2.07
C ASN A 483 18.97 24.60 -2.07
N GLY A 484 20.28 24.44 -2.06
CA GLY A 484 20.95 23.15 -2.11
C GLY A 484 22.25 23.23 -2.92
N ASP A 485 23.06 22.18 -2.85
CA ASP A 485 24.30 22.10 -3.61
C ASP A 485 24.02 22.23 -5.12
N MET A 486 24.77 23.10 -5.79
CA MET A 486 24.57 23.36 -7.21
C MET A 486 25.88 23.62 -7.94
N THR A 487 25.86 23.45 -9.27
CA THR A 487 27.00 23.72 -10.14
C THR A 487 26.64 24.80 -11.16
N VAL A 488 27.55 25.75 -11.37
CA VAL A 488 27.41 26.83 -12.36
C VAL A 488 28.63 26.92 -13.26
N TYR A 489 28.43 27.32 -14.50
CA TYR A 489 29.43 27.26 -15.57
C TYR A 489 29.75 28.65 -16.10
N ALA A 490 31.03 28.90 -16.35
CA ALA A 490 31.50 30.14 -16.95
C ALA A 490 31.14 30.19 -18.44
N VAL A 491 30.34 31.17 -18.84
CA VAL A 491 29.95 31.44 -20.23
C VAL A 491 30.79 32.59 -20.79
N TYR A 492 31.20 32.50 -22.04
CA TYR A 492 32.11 33.45 -22.69
C TYR A 492 31.59 33.95 -24.04
N THR A 493 32.00 35.17 -24.41
CA THR A 493 31.89 35.71 -25.78
C THR A 493 33.29 35.83 -26.39
N LYS A 494 33.48 35.45 -27.66
CA LYS A 494 34.76 35.64 -28.36
C LYS A 494 35.07 37.13 -28.49
N LYS A 495 36.33 37.54 -28.28
CA LYS A 495 36.76 38.91 -28.59
C LYS A 495 36.87 39.05 -30.11
N SER A 496 36.26 40.07 -30.70
CA SER A 496 36.47 40.43 -32.10
C SER A 496 37.92 40.86 -32.29
N ILE A 497 38.60 40.27 -33.28
CA ILE A 497 39.90 40.75 -33.74
C ILE A 497 39.56 41.90 -34.70
N GLU A 498 39.82 43.14 -34.31
CA GLU A 498 39.81 44.25 -35.27
C GLU A 498 40.96 44.01 -36.26
N LYS A 499 40.63 44.01 -37.56
CA LYS A 499 41.60 43.88 -38.65
C LYS A 499 42.48 45.13 -38.68
N PRO A 500 43.83 45.02 -38.78
CA PRO A 500 44.67 46.17 -39.06
C PRO A 500 44.41 46.72 -40.47
N ASP A 501 44.46 48.04 -40.60
CA ASP A 501 44.31 48.79 -41.85
C ASP A 501 45.30 48.35 -42.94
N ASP A 502 44.79 48.15 -44.15
CA ASP A 502 45.55 47.80 -45.35
C ASP A 502 46.44 48.98 -45.79
N LYS A 503 47.75 48.87 -45.56
CA LYS A 503 48.77 49.49 -46.44
C LYS A 503 49.74 48.43 -46.95
N LYS A 504 49.57 48.08 -48.23
CA LYS A 504 50.50 47.27 -49.04
C LYS A 504 51.73 48.11 -49.42
N PRO A 505 52.96 47.56 -49.38
CA PRO A 505 53.61 47.01 -50.59
C PRO A 505 54.29 45.65 -50.32
N ASP A 506 53.98 44.58 -51.06
CA ASP A 506 54.67 44.04 -52.25
C ASP A 506 56.06 43.42 -52.02
N THR A 507 56.10 42.09 -51.86
CA THR A 507 56.88 41.07 -52.61
C THR A 507 57.17 39.83 -51.75
N GLY A 508 57.04 38.64 -52.36
CA GLY A 508 57.83 37.46 -51.98
C GLY A 508 57.17 36.35 -51.15
N ASP A 509 56.76 35.29 -51.86
CA ASP A 509 56.81 33.86 -51.50
C ASP A 509 56.37 33.34 -50.12
N GLY A 510 55.42 32.40 -50.21
CA GLY A 510 55.71 31.02 -49.78
C GLY A 510 55.31 30.60 -48.37
N THR A 511 54.29 29.74 -48.31
CA THR A 511 53.95 28.79 -47.23
C THR A 511 53.13 29.33 -46.05
N ASN A 512 51.86 28.91 -45.95
CA ASN A 512 51.47 27.72 -45.17
C ASN A 512 49.94 27.68 -45.03
N LEU A 513 49.32 27.06 -46.04
CA LEU A 513 47.89 26.80 -46.16
C LEU A 513 47.52 25.50 -45.41
N THR A 514 47.79 25.41 -44.11
CA THR A 514 47.58 24.15 -43.35
C THR A 514 46.72 24.28 -42.08
N LEU A 515 46.08 25.43 -41.81
CA LEU A 515 45.17 25.56 -40.65
C LEU A 515 43.66 25.67 -40.96
N TYR A 516 43.26 25.69 -42.24
CA TYR A 516 41.84 25.84 -42.62
C TYR A 516 41.12 24.56 -43.05
N VAL A 517 41.80 23.40 -43.08
CA VAL A 517 41.17 22.11 -43.50
C VAL A 517 40.70 21.25 -42.31
N VAL A 518 41.20 21.48 -41.08
CA VAL A 518 40.81 20.64 -39.92
C VAL A 518 39.47 21.08 -39.29
N LEU A 519 38.95 22.27 -39.59
CA LEU A 519 37.71 22.79 -39.00
C LEU A 519 36.42 22.48 -39.79
N LEU A 520 36.50 21.85 -40.97
CA LEU A 520 35.33 21.52 -41.80
C LEU A 520 34.90 20.04 -41.77
N VAL A 521 35.59 19.14 -41.04
CA VAL A 521 35.29 17.69 -41.08
C VAL A 521 34.58 17.15 -39.81
N LEU A 522 34.40 17.91 -38.72
CA LEU A 522 33.77 17.39 -37.49
C LEU A 522 32.30 17.80 -37.25
N SER A 523 31.58 18.33 -38.25
CA SER A 523 30.16 18.71 -38.09
C SER A 523 29.14 17.93 -38.94
N ALA A 524 29.53 16.82 -39.55
CA ALA A 524 28.57 15.96 -40.24
C ALA A 524 28.92 14.49 -40.04
N MET A 525 28.37 13.88 -38.99
CA MET A 525 27.68 12.58 -39.10
C MET A 525 27.09 12.20 -37.73
N SER A 526 25.83 12.56 -37.55
CA SER A 526 24.92 11.74 -36.78
C SER A 526 24.15 10.84 -37.75
N PHE A 527 23.93 9.60 -37.32
CA PHE A 527 22.83 8.69 -37.63
C PHE A 527 22.97 7.59 -38.72
N ILE A 528 22.71 6.36 -38.22
CA ILE A 528 22.03 5.20 -38.82
C ILE A 528 22.96 4.23 -39.58
N VAL A 529 23.39 3.10 -38.99
CA VAL A 529 22.69 1.83 -38.63
C VAL A 529 22.70 0.79 -39.77
N ALA A 530 23.19 -0.39 -39.38
CA ALA A 530 22.96 -1.74 -39.89
C ALA A 530 23.44 -2.11 -41.30
N GLY A 531 24.12 -3.25 -41.37
CA GLY A 531 24.37 -3.92 -42.64
C GLY A 531 25.42 -5.02 -42.57
N PHE A 532 25.04 -6.14 -41.97
CA PHE A 532 25.49 -7.51 -42.23
C PHE A 532 26.73 -7.81 -43.09
N ARG A 533 27.38 -8.89 -42.63
CA ARG A 533 27.89 -10.05 -43.40
C ARG A 533 29.35 -10.00 -43.89
N ASN A 534 30.12 -10.76 -43.12
CA ASN A 534 30.60 -12.11 -43.46
C ASN A 534 32.07 -12.27 -43.86
N ARG A 535 32.66 -13.27 -43.18
CA ARG A 535 33.76 -14.17 -43.58
C ARG A 535 35.12 -13.48 -43.73
N GLY A 536 36.18 -13.94 -43.09
CA GLY A 536 36.44 -15.16 -42.33
C GLY A 536 37.95 -15.44 -42.38
N LYS A 537 38.41 -16.39 -41.54
CA LYS A 537 39.75 -17.03 -41.52
C LYS A 537 40.86 -16.08 -41.06
N GLU A 538 41.85 -16.43 -40.25
CA GLU A 538 42.53 -17.61 -39.68
C GLU A 538 43.18 -17.06 -38.37
N ASN A 539 43.45 -17.74 -37.24
CA ASN A 539 43.61 -19.13 -36.80
C ASN A 539 43.13 -19.22 -35.34
#